data_AF-A0A132H1K9-F1
#
_entry.id   AF-A0A132H1K9-F1
#
_cell.length_a   1.000
_cell.length_b   1.000
_cell.length_c   1.000
_cell.angle_alpha   90.00
_cell.angle_beta   90.00
_cell.angle_gamma   90.00
#
_symmetry.space_group_name_H-M   'P 1'
#
loop_
_entity.id
_entity.type
_entity.pdbx_description
1 polymer ?
#
loop_
_entity_poly.entity_id
_entity_poly.type
_entity_poly.pdbx_seq_one_letter_code
_entity_poly.pdbx_strand_id
1 'polypeptide(L)' 'MEYIRVTKENLEQEHICCAISNNKDVQVSSKKAWLAERFD' A
#
# COMPACT_ATOMS: atom_id res chain seq x y z
N MET A 1 11.84 15.70 1.38
CA MET A 1 10.90 14.57 1.54
C MET A 1 9.84 14.80 0.48
N GLU A 2 9.72 13.91 -0.50
CA GLU A 2 8.69 14.02 -1.52
C GLU A 2 7.48 13.21 -1.07
N TYR A 3 6.30 13.80 -1.14
CA TYR A 3 5.05 13.11 -0.79
C TYR A 3 4.50 12.42 -2.03
N ILE A 4 4.26 11.13 -1.92
CA ILE A 4 3.55 10.35 -2.94
C ILE A 4 2.10 10.22 -2.51
N ARG A 5 1.18 10.63 -3.40
CA ARG A 5 -0.24 10.38 -3.20
C ARG A 5 -0.50 8.92 -3.56
N VAL A 6 -0.97 8.14 -2.59
CA VAL A 6 -1.43 6.78 -2.84
C VAL A 6 -2.80 6.84 -3.55
N THR A 7 -2.92 6.12 -4.66
CA THR A 7 -4.13 5.94 -5.47
C THR A 7 -4.36 4.46 -5.73
N LYS A 8 -5.53 4.08 -6.26
CA LYS A 8 -5.78 2.68 -6.66
C LYS A 8 -4.78 2.17 -7.70
N GLU A 9 -4.27 3.04 -8.57
CA GLU A 9 -3.36 2.66 -9.65
C GLU A 9 -1.94 2.36 -9.15
N ASN A 10 -1.47 3.04 -8.09
CA ASN A 10 -0.12 2.86 -7.56
C ASN A 10 -0.05 2.04 -6.27
N LEU A 11 -1.18 1.78 -5.59
CA LEU A 11 -1.24 1.10 -4.30
C LEU A 11 -0.49 -0.24 -4.26
N GLU A 12 -0.44 -0.97 -5.38
CA GLU A 12 0.28 -2.25 -5.44
C GLU A 12 1.80 -2.09 -5.57
N GLN A 13 2.26 -1.01 -6.19
CA GLN A 13 3.70 -0.73 -6.37
C GLN A 13 4.30 -0.01 -5.17
N GLU A 14 3.51 0.84 -4.52
CA GLU A 14 3.99 1.63 -3.39
C GLU A 14 4.29 0.77 -2.16
N HIS A 15 5.28 1.22 -1.39
CA HIS A 15 5.67 0.60 -0.14
C HIS A 15 4.84 1.16 1.02
N ILE A 16 3.93 0.32 1.55
CA ILE A 16 2.89 0.77 2.50
C ILE A 16 3.28 0.50 3.98
N CYS A 17 4.36 -0.23 4.26
CA CYS A 17 4.79 -0.57 5.62
C CYS A 17 6.30 -0.47 5.80
N CYS A 18 6.78 0.56 6.49
CA CYS A 18 8.22 0.80 6.73
C CYS A 18 8.94 -0.34 7.46
N ALA A 19 8.22 -1.21 8.18
CA ALA A 19 8.79 -2.34 8.89
C ALA A 19 8.92 -3.62 8.02
N ILE A 20 8.27 -3.67 6.85
CA ILE A 20 8.16 -4.88 6.03
C ILE A 20 8.45 -4.53 4.57
N SER A 21 9.64 -4.88 4.08
CA SER A 21 10.05 -4.60 2.69
C SER A 21 9.38 -5.49 1.63
N ASN A 22 8.80 -6.62 2.04
CA ASN A 22 8.14 -7.54 1.12
C ASN A 22 6.70 -7.11 0.84
N ASN A 23 6.44 -6.63 -0.38
CA ASN A 23 5.11 -6.17 -0.79
C ASN A 23 4.05 -7.28 -0.89
N LYS A 24 4.47 -8.55 -0.85
CA LYS A 24 3.60 -9.74 -0.85
C LYS A 24 3.42 -10.36 0.54
N ASP A 25 3.98 -9.74 1.58
CA ASP A 25 3.71 -10.17 2.95
C ASP A 25 2.22 -10.05 3.27
N VAL A 26 1.68 -10.96 4.08
CA VAL A 26 0.26 -10.99 4.41
C VAL A 26 -0.21 -9.70 5.09
N GLN A 27 0.62 -9.11 5.97
CA GLN A 27 0.26 -7.88 6.68
C GLN A 27 0.23 -6.67 5.74
N VAL A 28 1.16 -6.61 4.78
CA VAL A 28 1.19 -5.57 3.73
C VAL A 28 -0.02 -5.74 2.81
N SER A 29 -0.29 -6.96 2.38
CA SER A 29 -1.41 -7.30 1.50
C SER A 29 -2.77 -6.95 2.14
N SER A 30 -2.98 -7.30 3.42
CA SER A 30 -4.18 -6.93 4.17
C SER A 30 -4.36 -5.42 4.28
N LYS A 31 -3.27 -4.67 4.50
CA LYS A 31 -3.32 -3.20 4.58
C LYS A 31 -3.65 -2.58 3.23
N LYS A 32 -3.07 -3.08 2.14
CA LYS A 32 -3.41 -2.64 0.78
C LYS A 32 -4.88 -2.92 0.44
N ALA A 33 -5.38 -4.11 0.76
CA ALA A 33 -6.79 -4.44 0.55
C ALA A 33 -7.72 -3.45 1.29
N TRP A 34 -7.44 -3.18 2.56
CA TRP A 34 -8.20 -2.22 3.38
C TRP A 34 -8.18 -0.77 2.83
N LEU A 35 -7.05 -0.36 2.24
CA LEU A 35 -6.92 0.95 1.58
C LEU A 35 -7.69 0.99 0.26
N ALA A 36 -7.63 -0.09 -0.53
CA ALA A 36 -8.32 -0.18 -1.82
C ALA A 36 -9.84 0.02 -1.65
N GLU A 37 -10.45 -0.61 -0.63
CA GLU A 37 -11.88 -0.47 -0.27
C GLU A 37 -12.30 0.97 0.08
N ARG A 38 -11.35 1.83 0.44
CA ARG A 38 -11.59 3.24 0.85
C ARG A 38 -11.34 4.25 -0.24
N PHE A 39 -10.75 3.81 -1.34
CA PHE A 39 -10.56 4.63 -2.52
C PHE A 39 -11.72 4.47 -3.51
N ASP A 40 -12.77 3.75 -3.13
CA ASP A 40 -14.11 3.77 -3.75
C ASP A 40 -14.94 4.97 -3.24
#